data_AF-A0A1H7UR18-F1
#
_entry.id   AF-A0A1H7UR18-F1
#
_cell.length_a   1.000
_cell.length_b   1.000
_cell.length_c   1.000
_cell.angle_alpha   90.00
_cell.angle_beta   90.00
_cell.angle_gamma   90.00
#
_symmetry.space_group_name_H-M   'P 1'
#
loop_
_entity.id
_entity.type
_entity.pdbx_description
1 polymer ?
#
loop_
_entity_poly.entity_id
_entity_poly.type
_entity_poly.pdbx_seq_one_letter_code
_entity_poly.pdbx_strand_id
1 'polypeptide(L)'
;MLYVGAGTSGRLGVLDASECPPTFGSPPSQVQTALAGGRRAMTRAVEGAEDDAGAGAEAVRRFRIRPQDVVCGISASASTPYVLGALAEARKRKARTVLVCCNPPKRGTAADILILAPTGPELVAGSTRLKAGTATKLILNALTTTAFISLGKVYRGRMVDVRPTNVKLRARAARMVAELTELPLPEAQRLLTSAGGEVKVALAMHFTGLKAGAARKRLRTSSLRALAQKNGG
;
A
#
# COMPACT_ATOMS: atom_id res chain seq x y z
N MET A 1 2.79 1.89 7.45
CA MET A 1 1.45 1.30 7.68
C MET A 1 1.62 -0.18 8.00
N LEU A 2 0.92 -0.67 9.02
CA LEU A 2 0.88 -2.08 9.41
C LEU A 2 -0.54 -2.62 9.29
N TYR A 3 -0.75 -3.61 8.43
CA TYR A 3 -1.95 -4.44 8.46
C TYR A 3 -1.88 -5.46 9.59
N VAL A 4 -3.00 -5.73 10.25
CA VAL A 4 -3.11 -6.76 11.27
C VAL A 4 -4.35 -7.60 11.03
N GLY A 5 -4.20 -8.92 10.93
CA GLY A 5 -5.32 -9.81 10.66
C GLY A 5 -4.99 -11.28 10.89
N ALA A 6 -6.04 -12.09 10.99
CA ALA A 6 -5.97 -13.54 11.04
C ALA A 6 -6.57 -14.17 9.78
N GLY A 7 -6.26 -15.45 9.53
CA GLY A 7 -6.84 -16.22 8.43
C GLY A 7 -6.79 -15.49 7.08
N THR A 8 -7.92 -15.49 6.36
CA THR A 8 -8.04 -14.80 5.06
C THR A 8 -7.75 -13.31 5.15
N SER A 9 -8.25 -12.61 6.17
CA SER A 9 -8.03 -11.18 6.37
C SER A 9 -6.53 -10.83 6.45
N GLY A 10 -5.78 -11.58 7.27
CA GLY A 10 -4.34 -11.39 7.38
C GLY A 10 -3.60 -11.73 6.08
N ARG A 11 -4.00 -12.79 5.38
CA ARG A 11 -3.39 -13.16 4.07
C ARG A 11 -3.64 -12.10 3.01
N LEU A 12 -4.82 -11.47 2.98
CA LEU A 12 -5.10 -10.35 2.08
C LEU A 12 -4.23 -9.12 2.40
N GLY A 13 -3.99 -8.85 3.68
CA GLY A 13 -3.01 -7.85 4.09
C GLY A 13 -1.60 -8.18 3.58
N VAL A 14 -1.16 -9.44 3.66
CA VAL A 14 0.14 -9.87 3.11
C VAL A 14 0.19 -9.66 1.59
N LEU A 15 -0.87 -10.04 0.87
CA LEU A 15 -0.97 -9.88 -0.58
C LEU A 15 -0.79 -8.41 -0.98
N ASP A 16 -1.61 -7.51 -0.44
CA ASP A 16 -1.56 -6.08 -0.76
C ASP A 16 -0.21 -5.43 -0.40
N ALA A 17 0.34 -5.75 0.78
CA ALA A 17 1.66 -5.27 1.18
C ALA A 17 2.78 -5.75 0.23
N SER A 18 2.72 -7.00 -0.23
CA SER A 18 3.74 -7.58 -1.12
C SER A 18 3.76 -6.96 -2.52
N GLU A 19 2.63 -6.41 -2.96
CA GLU A 19 2.50 -5.76 -4.26
C GLU A 19 3.00 -4.30 -4.22
N CYS A 20 3.14 -3.69 -3.04
CA CYS A 20 3.56 -2.30 -2.92
C CYS A 20 4.99 -2.01 -3.44
N PRO A 21 6.03 -2.82 -3.14
CA PRO A 21 7.38 -2.60 -3.68
C PRO A 21 7.48 -2.68 -5.21
N PRO A 22 7.00 -3.75 -5.90
CA PRO A 22 7.11 -3.83 -7.35
C PRO A 22 6.21 -2.82 -8.09
N THR A 23 5.10 -2.40 -7.48
CA THR A 23 4.13 -1.47 -8.10
C THR A 23 4.55 0.00 -7.96
N PHE A 24 4.99 0.40 -6.76
CA PHE A 24 5.22 1.82 -6.42
C PHE A 24 6.70 2.14 -6.10
N GLY A 25 7.61 1.18 -6.26
CA GLY A 25 9.02 1.36 -5.89
C GLY A 25 9.21 1.71 -4.42
N SER A 26 8.29 1.25 -3.57
CA SER A 26 8.33 1.49 -2.12
C SER A 26 9.26 0.49 -1.43
N PRO A 27 9.93 0.87 -0.31
CA PRO A 27 10.64 -0.11 0.50
C PRO A 27 9.62 -1.07 1.16
N PRO A 28 9.95 -2.38 1.31
CA PRO A 28 9.07 -3.35 1.95
C PRO A 28 8.65 -2.99 3.38
N SER A 29 9.38 -2.11 4.06
CA SER A 29 9.05 -1.62 5.40
C SER A 29 7.91 -0.60 5.44
N GLN A 30 7.54 0.01 4.30
CA GLN A 30 6.52 1.08 4.26
C GLN A 30 5.10 0.54 4.49
N VAL A 31 4.81 -0.66 3.96
CA VAL A 31 3.55 -1.38 4.16
C VAL A 31 3.90 -2.81 4.55
N GLN A 32 3.48 -3.22 5.75
CA GLN A 32 3.82 -4.54 6.33
C GLN A 32 2.56 -5.19 6.91
N THR A 33 2.64 -6.48 7.21
CA THR A 33 1.51 -7.24 7.76
C THR A 33 1.92 -8.10 8.94
N ALA A 34 1.18 -7.97 10.04
CA ALA A 34 1.17 -8.88 11.16
C ALA A 34 0.04 -9.91 10.97
N LEU A 35 0.42 -11.12 10.54
CA LEU A 35 -0.48 -12.25 10.38
C LEU A 35 -0.50 -13.09 11.66
N ALA A 36 -1.67 -13.29 12.25
CA ALA A 36 -1.86 -14.20 13.38
C ALA A 36 -1.33 -15.61 13.04
N GLY A 37 -0.53 -16.22 13.92
CA GLY A 37 0.15 -17.49 13.65
C GLY A 37 1.41 -17.38 12.77
N GLY A 38 1.80 -16.16 12.37
CA GLY A 38 3.06 -15.88 11.68
C GLY A 38 3.16 -16.48 10.28
N ARG A 39 4.40 -16.76 9.82
CA ARG A 39 4.66 -17.22 8.45
C ARG A 39 3.95 -18.54 8.09
N ARG A 40 3.78 -19.45 9.06
CA ARG A 40 3.09 -20.73 8.82
C ARG A 40 1.61 -20.53 8.47
N ALA A 41 0.98 -19.48 9.02
CA ALA A 41 -0.41 -19.14 8.73
C ALA A 41 -0.67 -18.71 7.28
N MET A 42 0.39 -18.40 6.52
CA MET A 42 0.29 -18.02 5.11
C MET A 42 -0.24 -19.17 4.25
N THR A 43 0.19 -20.40 4.53
CA THR A 43 -0.16 -21.59 3.72
C THR A 43 -1.01 -22.61 4.48
N ARG A 44 -1.10 -22.51 5.81
CA ARG A 44 -1.93 -23.40 6.64
C ARG A 44 -2.75 -22.58 7.63
N ALA A 45 -3.88 -23.11 8.09
CA ALA A 45 -4.57 -22.52 9.24
C ALA A 45 -3.75 -22.81 10.51
N VAL A 46 -3.75 -21.86 11.45
CA VAL A 46 -3.17 -22.05 12.78
C VAL A 46 -4.31 -21.87 13.77
N GLU A 47 -4.70 -22.96 14.40
CA GLU A 47 -5.83 -23.00 15.34
C GLU A 47 -5.56 -22.10 16.56
N GLY A 48 -6.59 -21.38 17.02
CA GLY A 48 -6.53 -20.47 18.17
C GLY A 48 -5.72 -19.19 17.98
N ALA A 49 -4.98 -19.02 16.87
CA ALA A 49 -4.13 -17.85 16.67
C ALA A 49 -4.91 -16.53 16.61
N GLU A 50 -6.17 -16.59 16.19
CA GLU A 50 -7.04 -15.41 16.07
C GLU A 50 -7.64 -14.95 17.41
N ASP A 51 -7.66 -15.84 18.41
CA ASP A 51 -8.24 -15.61 19.73
C ASP A 51 -7.25 -14.98 20.73
N ASP A 52 -5.99 -14.83 20.34
CA ASP A 52 -4.95 -14.26 21.20
C ASP A 52 -4.79 -12.74 21.03
N ALA A 53 -5.49 -11.97 21.86
CA ALA A 53 -5.35 -10.52 21.91
C ALA A 53 -3.95 -10.04 22.36
N GLY A 54 -3.28 -10.82 23.22
CA GLY A 54 -1.93 -10.53 23.71
C GLY A 54 -0.89 -10.59 22.59
N ALA A 55 -0.98 -11.61 21.73
CA ALA A 55 -0.16 -11.75 20.54
C ALA A 55 -0.41 -10.62 19.53
N GLY A 56 -1.64 -10.13 19.41
CA GLY A 56 -1.97 -8.95 18.61
C GLY A 56 -1.24 -7.70 19.10
N ALA A 57 -1.31 -7.43 20.40
CA ALA A 57 -0.57 -6.35 21.02
C ALA A 57 0.95 -6.52 20.87
N GLU A 58 1.47 -7.73 21.05
CA GLU A 58 2.89 -8.02 20.87
C GLU A 58 3.36 -7.79 19.44
N ALA A 59 2.54 -8.09 18.44
CA ALA A 59 2.88 -7.78 17.05
C ALA A 59 3.11 -6.28 16.87
N VAL A 60 2.23 -5.42 17.40
CA VAL A 60 2.40 -3.96 17.33
C VAL A 60 3.69 -3.50 18.01
N ARG A 61 4.05 -4.11 19.15
CA ARG A 61 5.34 -3.83 19.82
C ARG A 61 6.54 -4.26 19.00
N ARG A 62 6.50 -5.48 18.44
CA ARG A 62 7.56 -6.07 17.63
C ARG A 62 7.83 -5.28 16.34
N PHE A 63 6.79 -4.79 15.69
CA PHE A 63 6.91 -3.91 14.52
C PHE A 63 7.31 -2.48 14.89
N ARG A 64 7.53 -2.18 16.18
CA ARG A 64 8.01 -0.89 16.71
C ARG A 64 7.14 0.29 16.26
N ILE A 65 5.82 0.10 16.26
CA ILE A 65 4.85 1.12 15.86
C ILE A 65 5.01 2.40 16.70
N ARG A 66 5.02 3.54 15.99
CA ARG A 66 5.19 4.90 16.50
C ARG A 66 3.93 5.75 16.24
N PRO A 67 3.80 6.94 16.85
CA PRO A 67 2.63 7.81 16.63
C PRO A 67 2.40 8.23 15.17
N GLN A 68 3.45 8.25 14.34
CA GLN A 68 3.36 8.59 12.92
C GLN A 68 2.88 7.42 12.05
N ASP A 69 2.81 6.21 12.62
CA ASP A 69 2.36 5.02 11.91
C ASP A 69 0.83 4.89 11.92
N VAL A 70 0.35 4.08 10.99
CA VAL A 70 -1.05 3.66 10.89
C VAL A 70 -1.11 2.16 11.08
N VAL A 71 -1.96 1.70 12.01
CA VAL A 71 -2.30 0.30 12.22
C VAL A 71 -3.70 0.05 11.68
N CYS A 72 -3.82 -0.82 10.68
CA CYS A 72 -5.05 -1.16 10.01
C CYS A 72 -5.43 -2.60 10.36
N GLY A 73 -6.41 -2.74 11.27
CA GLY A 73 -6.98 -4.02 11.66
C GLY A 73 -7.98 -4.51 10.62
N ILE A 74 -7.90 -5.80 10.25
CA ILE A 74 -8.75 -6.41 9.24
C ILE A 74 -9.49 -7.59 9.87
N SER A 75 -10.80 -7.47 10.05
CA SER A 75 -11.64 -8.50 10.64
C SER A 75 -13.05 -8.42 10.06
N ALA A 76 -13.45 -9.41 9.26
CA ALA A 76 -14.80 -9.47 8.70
C ALA A 76 -15.88 -9.41 9.81
N SER A 77 -15.64 -10.09 10.93
CA SER A 77 -16.54 -10.14 12.09
C SER A 77 -16.43 -8.94 13.04
N ALA A 78 -15.46 -8.04 12.82
CA ALA A 78 -15.12 -6.91 13.70
C ALA A 78 -14.84 -7.28 15.18
N SER A 79 -14.65 -8.56 15.48
CA SER A 79 -14.59 -9.08 16.85
C SER A 79 -13.39 -9.99 17.12
N THR A 80 -12.52 -10.21 16.12
CA THR A 80 -11.31 -11.05 16.24
C THR A 80 -10.36 -10.53 17.33
N PRO A 81 -10.15 -11.27 18.45
CA PRO A 81 -9.34 -10.79 19.58
C PRO A 81 -7.93 -10.34 19.21
N TYR A 82 -7.22 -11.08 18.35
CA TYR A 82 -5.89 -10.69 17.85
C TYR A 82 -5.88 -9.28 17.22
N VAL A 83 -6.90 -8.97 16.42
CA VAL A 83 -7.01 -7.66 15.76
C VAL A 83 -7.34 -6.57 16.78
N LEU A 84 -8.28 -6.83 17.69
CA LEU A 84 -8.69 -5.87 18.71
C LEU A 84 -7.54 -5.55 19.69
N GLY A 85 -6.77 -6.56 20.10
CA GLY A 85 -5.58 -6.38 20.94
C GLY A 85 -4.52 -5.52 20.28
N ALA A 86 -4.29 -5.70 18.97
CA ALA A 86 -3.38 -4.86 18.20
C ALA A 86 -3.87 -3.41 18.09
N LEU A 87 -5.15 -3.18 17.80
CA LEU A 87 -5.71 -1.82 17.74
C LEU A 87 -5.62 -1.13 19.10
N ALA A 88 -5.89 -1.84 20.20
CA ALA A 88 -5.76 -1.29 21.55
C ALA A 88 -4.31 -0.85 21.87
N GLU A 89 -3.31 -1.68 21.55
CA GLU A 89 -1.89 -1.33 21.72
C GLU A 89 -1.47 -0.17 20.82
N ALA A 90 -1.95 -0.12 19.58
CA ALA A 90 -1.68 0.97 18.64
C ALA A 90 -2.19 2.32 19.19
N ARG A 91 -3.40 2.34 19.77
CA ARG A 91 -3.95 3.54 20.42
C ARG A 91 -3.13 3.97 21.64
N LYS A 92 -2.70 3.03 22.50
CA LYS A 92 -1.78 3.34 23.62
C LYS A 92 -0.50 4.04 23.15
N ARG A 93 -0.01 3.64 21.97
CA ARG A 93 1.15 4.23 21.28
C ARG A 93 0.85 5.51 20.50
N LYS A 94 -0.39 6.00 20.53
CA LYS A 94 -0.88 7.17 19.80
C LYS A 94 -0.75 7.03 18.26
N ALA A 95 -0.65 5.82 17.76
CA ALA A 95 -0.68 5.55 16.32
C ALA A 95 -2.12 5.66 15.81
N ARG A 96 -2.29 6.05 14.55
CA ARG A 96 -3.63 6.09 13.94
C ARG A 96 -4.16 4.68 13.70
N THR A 97 -5.44 4.48 13.98
CA THR A 97 -6.09 3.18 13.91
C THR A 97 -7.21 3.15 12.89
N VAL A 98 -7.20 2.12 12.05
CA VAL A 98 -8.24 1.85 11.07
C VAL A 98 -8.79 0.44 11.32
N LEU A 99 -10.10 0.26 11.25
CA LEU A 99 -10.74 -1.05 11.26
C LEU A 99 -11.49 -1.27 9.94
N VAL A 100 -11.09 -2.30 9.19
CA VAL A 100 -11.81 -2.81 8.01
C VAL A 100 -12.63 -4.02 8.42
N CYS A 101 -13.95 -3.94 8.25
CA CYS A 101 -14.86 -5.01 8.61
C CYS A 101 -16.08 -5.11 7.68
N CYS A 102 -16.78 -6.24 7.75
CA CYS A 102 -17.99 -6.48 6.95
C CYS A 102 -19.25 -6.56 7.81
N ASN A 103 -19.10 -6.92 9.09
CA ASN A 103 -20.13 -6.79 10.09
C ASN A 103 -19.94 -5.52 10.91
N PRO A 104 -21.03 -4.89 11.38
CA PRO A 104 -20.94 -3.78 12.33
C PRO A 104 -20.15 -4.20 13.58
N PRO A 105 -19.19 -3.38 14.05
CA PRO A 105 -18.49 -3.66 15.29
C PRO A 105 -19.44 -3.57 16.50
N LYS A 106 -19.07 -4.25 17.59
CA LYS A 106 -19.76 -4.10 18.87
C LYS A 106 -19.65 -2.65 19.36
N ARG A 107 -20.66 -2.18 20.11
CA ARG A 107 -20.63 -0.88 20.77
C ARG A 107 -19.37 -0.77 21.63
N GLY A 108 -18.60 0.30 21.45
CA GLY A 108 -17.35 0.52 22.18
C GLY A 108 -16.09 -0.01 21.50
N THR A 109 -16.19 -0.70 20.34
CA THR A 109 -14.99 -1.00 19.54
C THR A 109 -14.30 0.29 19.12
N ALA A 110 -13.03 0.39 19.49
CA ALA A 110 -12.24 1.60 19.36
C ALA A 110 -11.34 1.56 18.11
N ALA A 111 -11.64 2.39 17.12
CA ALA A 111 -10.76 2.73 16.00
C ALA A 111 -11.00 4.20 15.61
N ASP A 112 -9.97 4.90 15.15
CA ASP A 112 -10.11 6.30 14.69
C ASP A 112 -10.92 6.38 13.38
N ILE A 113 -10.76 5.37 12.52
CA ILE A 113 -11.48 5.25 11.25
C ILE A 113 -12.09 3.86 11.15
N LEU A 114 -13.39 3.81 10.87
CA LEU A 114 -14.12 2.58 10.60
C LEU A 114 -14.47 2.51 9.11
N ILE A 115 -14.07 1.42 8.45
CA ILE A 115 -14.44 1.09 7.08
C ILE A 115 -15.33 -0.16 7.14
N LEU A 116 -16.64 0.06 7.10
CA LEU A 116 -17.65 -1.00 7.10
C LEU A 116 -18.12 -1.26 5.66
N ALA A 117 -17.90 -2.47 5.16
CA ALA A 117 -18.42 -2.94 3.88
C ALA A 117 -19.47 -4.04 4.10
N PRO A 118 -20.77 -3.69 4.19
CA PRO A 118 -21.83 -4.64 4.51
C PRO A 118 -22.11 -5.57 3.32
N THR A 119 -21.46 -6.74 3.31
CA THR A 119 -21.58 -7.71 2.22
C THR A 119 -22.81 -8.62 2.34
N GLY A 120 -23.52 -8.56 3.47
CA GLY A 120 -24.63 -9.46 3.81
C GLY A 120 -24.19 -10.91 4.05
N PRO A 121 -25.16 -11.84 4.22
CA PRO A 121 -24.88 -13.26 4.45
C PRO A 121 -24.06 -13.89 3.31
N GLU A 122 -23.13 -14.77 3.66
CA GLU A 122 -22.30 -15.49 2.67
C GLU A 122 -23.07 -16.65 2.03
N LEU A 123 -22.68 -17.03 0.81
CA LEU A 123 -23.29 -18.18 0.10
C LEU A 123 -23.15 -19.48 0.90
N VAL A 124 -21.98 -19.67 1.52
CA VAL A 124 -21.77 -20.70 2.55
C VAL A 124 -21.74 -19.97 3.89
N ALA A 125 -22.70 -20.29 4.76
CA ALA A 125 -22.83 -19.64 6.06
C ALA A 125 -21.49 -19.62 6.82
N GLY A 126 -21.06 -18.42 7.24
CA GLY A 126 -19.78 -18.21 7.95
C GLY A 126 -18.52 -18.19 7.07
N SER A 127 -18.59 -18.55 5.78
CA SER A 127 -17.44 -18.58 4.86
C SER A 127 -17.06 -17.18 4.36
N THR A 128 -16.59 -16.32 5.27
CA THR A 128 -16.20 -14.92 5.00
C THR A 128 -15.01 -14.77 4.06
N ARG A 129 -14.36 -15.88 3.65
CA ARG A 129 -13.35 -15.85 2.58
C ARG A 129 -13.92 -15.47 1.20
N LEU A 130 -15.26 -15.44 1.05
CA LEU A 130 -15.97 -15.18 -0.19
C LEU A 130 -16.22 -13.67 -0.39
N LYS A 131 -17.44 -13.16 -0.15
CA LYS A 131 -17.78 -11.76 -0.42
C LYS A 131 -17.01 -10.82 0.51
N ALA A 132 -16.94 -11.11 1.80
CA ALA A 132 -16.21 -10.29 2.77
C ALA A 132 -14.70 -10.21 2.43
N GLY A 133 -14.09 -11.35 2.05
CA GLY A 133 -12.71 -11.38 1.56
C GLY A 133 -12.50 -10.55 0.28
N THR A 134 -13.45 -10.63 -0.66
CA THR A 134 -13.41 -9.86 -1.91
C THR A 134 -13.52 -8.36 -1.64
N ALA A 135 -14.50 -7.93 -0.82
CA ALA A 135 -14.66 -6.54 -0.42
C ALA A 135 -13.41 -6.02 0.32
N THR A 136 -12.85 -6.83 1.22
CA THR A 136 -11.59 -6.52 1.92
C THR A 136 -10.47 -6.27 0.91
N LYS A 137 -10.26 -7.15 -0.07
CA LYS A 137 -9.21 -6.96 -1.10
C LYS A 137 -9.36 -5.61 -1.81
N LEU A 138 -10.57 -5.26 -2.23
CA LEU A 138 -10.84 -4.00 -2.93
C LEU A 138 -10.53 -2.78 -2.05
N ILE A 139 -10.89 -2.84 -0.77
CA ILE A 139 -10.60 -1.79 0.20
C ILE A 139 -9.09 -1.63 0.38
N LEU A 140 -8.34 -2.73 0.60
CA LEU A 140 -6.89 -2.65 0.80
C LEU A 140 -6.19 -2.07 -0.43
N ASN A 141 -6.57 -2.53 -1.63
CA ASN A 141 -6.03 -1.99 -2.88
C ASN A 141 -6.35 -0.51 -3.04
N ALA A 142 -7.55 -0.07 -2.66
CA ALA A 142 -7.91 1.35 -2.68
C ALA A 142 -7.05 2.16 -1.69
N LEU A 143 -6.85 1.67 -0.46
CA LEU A 143 -6.03 2.33 0.56
C LEU A 143 -4.60 2.55 0.09
N THR A 144 -3.91 1.49 -0.35
CA THR A 144 -2.51 1.60 -0.80
C THR A 144 -2.40 2.39 -2.09
N THR A 145 -3.24 2.12 -3.08
CA THR A 145 -3.16 2.80 -4.38
C THR A 145 -3.39 4.31 -4.23
N THR A 146 -4.43 4.73 -3.48
CA THR A 146 -4.71 6.15 -3.28
C THR A 146 -3.64 6.84 -2.43
N ALA A 147 -3.08 6.16 -1.42
CA ALA A 147 -1.96 6.67 -0.65
C ALA A 147 -0.72 6.87 -1.55
N PHE A 148 -0.37 5.91 -2.40
CA PHE A 148 0.79 6.02 -3.28
C PHE A 148 0.58 7.01 -4.44
N ILE A 149 -0.66 7.19 -4.93
CA ILE A 149 -1.01 8.30 -5.83
C ILE A 149 -0.72 9.63 -5.13
N SER A 150 -1.14 9.79 -3.88
CA SER A 150 -0.93 11.01 -3.09
C SER A 150 0.56 11.26 -2.81
N LEU A 151 1.36 10.21 -2.68
CA LEU A 151 2.83 10.28 -2.58
C LEU A 151 3.53 10.51 -3.94
N GLY A 152 2.77 10.72 -5.02
CA GLY A 152 3.30 11.01 -6.35
C GLY A 152 4.02 9.84 -7.01
N LYS A 153 3.67 8.60 -6.66
CA LYS A 153 4.19 7.38 -7.33
C LYS A 153 3.50 7.10 -8.66
N VAL A 154 2.39 7.80 -8.92
CA VAL A 154 1.59 7.70 -10.15
C VAL A 154 1.49 9.08 -10.79
N TYR A 155 1.58 9.13 -12.13
CA TYR A 155 1.38 10.35 -12.92
C TYR A 155 0.57 10.02 -14.17
N ARG A 156 -0.53 10.76 -14.40
CA ARG A 156 -1.49 10.54 -15.51
C ARG A 156 -1.87 9.06 -15.71
N GLY A 157 -2.15 8.34 -14.61
CA GLY A 157 -2.52 6.92 -14.65
C GLY A 157 -1.37 5.93 -14.87
N ARG A 158 -0.11 6.39 -14.91
CA ARG A 158 1.07 5.55 -15.08
C ARG A 158 1.88 5.45 -13.79
N MET A 159 2.36 4.24 -13.47
CA MET A 159 3.29 3.99 -12.36
C MET A 159 4.69 4.45 -12.75
N VAL A 160 5.05 5.67 -12.36
CA VAL A 160 6.27 6.34 -12.81
C VAL A 160 7.48 6.09 -11.89
N ASP A 161 7.26 5.44 -10.75
CA ASP A 161 8.31 5.08 -9.79
C ASP A 161 8.59 3.57 -9.79
N VAL A 162 8.41 2.93 -10.96
CA VAL A 162 8.76 1.54 -11.20
C VAL A 162 10.26 1.41 -11.44
N ARG A 163 10.89 0.36 -10.91
CA ARG A 163 12.31 0.05 -11.19
C ARG A 163 12.41 -0.97 -12.33
N PRO A 164 12.84 -0.57 -13.55
CA PRO A 164 12.95 -1.50 -14.66
C PRO A 164 14.23 -2.35 -14.52
N THR A 165 14.09 -3.55 -13.94
CA THR A 165 15.24 -4.45 -13.69
C THR A 165 15.64 -5.31 -14.88
N ASN A 166 14.81 -5.43 -15.91
CA ASN A 166 15.07 -6.26 -17.09
C ASN A 166 14.82 -5.51 -18.41
N VAL A 167 15.26 -6.10 -19.53
CA VAL A 167 15.16 -5.52 -20.88
C VAL A 167 13.71 -5.14 -21.23
N LYS A 168 12.74 -6.03 -20.95
CA LYS A 168 11.32 -5.80 -21.20
C LYS A 168 10.78 -4.60 -20.42
N LEU A 169 11.16 -4.47 -19.15
CA LEU A 169 10.76 -3.35 -18.29
C LEU A 169 11.43 -2.05 -18.71
N ARG A 170 12.68 -2.07 -19.19
CA ARG A 170 13.34 -0.87 -19.76
C ARG A 170 12.64 -0.39 -21.03
N ALA A 171 12.28 -1.30 -21.93
CA ALA A 171 11.50 -0.95 -23.12
C ALA A 171 10.13 -0.37 -22.76
N ARG A 172 9.46 -0.93 -21.74
CA ARG A 172 8.19 -0.38 -21.21
C ARG A 172 8.39 1.01 -20.61
N ALA A 173 9.45 1.22 -19.85
CA ALA A 173 9.78 2.52 -19.26
C ALA A 173 10.02 3.59 -20.34
N ALA A 174 10.76 3.26 -21.40
CA ALA A 174 10.99 4.19 -22.51
C ALA A 174 9.70 4.56 -23.24
N ARG A 175 8.81 3.59 -23.50
CA ARG A 175 7.48 3.86 -24.07
C ARG A 175 6.62 4.76 -23.16
N MET A 176 6.69 4.55 -21.85
CA MET A 176 5.99 5.37 -20.87
C MET A 176 6.52 6.81 -20.87
N VAL A 177 7.84 7.01 -20.97
CA VAL A 177 8.42 8.35 -21.11
C VAL A 177 7.93 8.99 -22.40
N ALA A 178 8.05 8.30 -23.54
CA ALA A 178 7.59 8.79 -24.84
C ALA A 178 6.11 9.22 -24.81
N GLU A 179 5.23 8.39 -24.23
CA GLU A 179 3.81 8.69 -24.07
C GLU A 179 3.57 9.95 -23.21
N LEU A 180 4.28 10.10 -22.10
CA LEU A 180 4.03 11.16 -21.12
C LEU A 180 4.70 12.49 -21.45
N THR A 181 5.71 12.49 -22.34
CA THR A 181 6.43 13.68 -22.81
C THR A 181 6.15 13.99 -24.28
N GLU A 182 5.40 13.14 -24.98
CA GLU A 182 5.13 13.23 -26.42
C GLU A 182 6.41 13.26 -27.29
N LEU A 183 7.52 12.74 -26.76
CA LEU A 183 8.79 12.66 -27.48
C LEU A 183 8.82 11.41 -28.38
N PRO A 184 9.53 11.46 -29.52
CA PRO A 184 9.85 10.27 -30.28
C PRO A 184 10.55 9.22 -29.40
N LEU A 185 10.25 7.94 -29.61
CA LEU A 185 10.80 6.85 -28.79
C LEU A 185 12.34 6.86 -28.67
N PRO A 186 13.14 7.15 -29.72
CA PRO A 186 14.60 7.26 -29.59
C PRO A 186 15.04 8.37 -28.62
N GLU A 187 14.34 9.50 -28.59
CA GLU A 187 14.64 10.61 -27.66
C GLU A 187 14.24 10.26 -26.24
N ALA A 188 13.07 9.64 -26.05
CA ALA A 188 12.64 9.13 -24.75
C ALA A 188 13.62 8.10 -24.18
N GLN A 189 14.21 7.24 -25.02
CA GLN A 189 15.26 6.30 -24.61
C GLN A 189 16.54 7.00 -24.16
N ARG A 190 16.98 8.03 -24.89
CA ARG A 190 18.15 8.85 -24.49
C ARG A 190 17.91 9.59 -23.19
N LEU A 191 16.72 10.16 -23.02
CA LEU A 191 16.31 10.85 -21.80
C LEU A 191 16.25 9.88 -20.61
N LEU A 192 15.65 8.70 -20.78
CA LEU A 192 15.59 7.67 -19.75
C LEU A 192 17.00 7.18 -19.35
N THR A 193 17.89 6.99 -20.32
CA THR A 193 19.30 6.64 -20.07
C THR A 193 20.01 7.73 -19.27
N SER A 194 19.81 9.00 -19.64
CA SER A 194 20.37 10.17 -18.93
C SER A 194 19.83 10.31 -17.50
N ALA A 195 18.62 9.81 -17.26
CA ALA A 195 18.01 9.72 -15.94
C ALA A 195 18.43 8.49 -15.13
N GLY A 196 19.33 7.64 -15.64
CA GLY A 196 19.76 6.42 -14.97
C GLY A 196 18.70 5.31 -14.94
N GLY A 197 17.75 5.32 -15.89
CA GLY A 197 16.65 4.36 -15.96
C GLY A 197 15.44 4.72 -15.08
N GLU A 198 15.45 5.86 -14.40
CA GLU A 198 14.36 6.32 -13.54
C GLU A 198 13.32 7.14 -14.34
N VAL A 199 12.15 6.56 -14.57
CA VAL A 199 11.07 7.23 -15.34
C VAL A 199 10.68 8.57 -14.70
N LYS A 200 10.45 8.60 -13.39
CA LYS A 200 10.08 9.82 -12.67
C LYS A 200 11.11 10.95 -12.85
N VAL A 201 12.40 10.62 -12.86
CA VAL A 201 13.48 11.58 -13.06
C VAL A 201 13.54 12.04 -14.51
N ALA A 202 13.38 11.13 -15.47
CA ALA A 202 13.32 11.46 -16.90
C ALA A 202 12.21 12.49 -17.19
N LEU A 203 11.00 12.26 -16.65
CA LEU A 203 9.88 13.20 -16.77
C LEU A 203 10.21 14.57 -16.13
N ALA A 204 10.81 14.58 -14.95
CA ALA A 204 11.20 15.82 -14.29
C ALA A 204 12.27 16.58 -15.06
N MET A 205 13.25 15.89 -15.67
CA MET A 205 14.26 16.51 -16.54
C MET A 205 13.59 17.17 -17.75
N HIS A 206 12.65 16.47 -18.41
CA HIS A 206 11.91 17.02 -19.54
C HIS A 206 11.08 18.26 -19.14
N PHE A 207 10.32 18.20 -18.04
CA PHE A 207 9.48 19.31 -17.59
C PHE A 207 10.22 20.49 -16.95
N THR A 208 11.55 20.43 -16.81
CA THR A 208 12.31 21.52 -16.16
C THR A 208 13.57 21.92 -16.90
N GLY A 209 13.99 21.16 -17.91
CA GLY A 209 15.30 21.31 -18.56
C GLY A 209 16.49 20.95 -17.67
N LEU A 210 16.27 20.51 -16.42
CA LEU A 210 17.34 20.21 -15.48
C LEU A 210 18.03 18.89 -15.80
N LYS A 211 19.32 18.79 -15.45
CA LYS A 211 20.05 17.52 -15.43
C LYS A 211 19.55 16.61 -14.30
N ALA A 212 19.77 15.29 -14.43
CA ALA A 212 19.25 14.27 -13.52
C ALA A 212 19.45 14.55 -12.03
N GLY A 213 20.65 15.02 -11.62
CA GLY A 213 20.93 15.35 -10.22
C GLY A 213 20.05 16.48 -9.67
N ALA A 214 19.90 17.56 -10.42
CA ALA A 214 19.04 18.69 -10.05
C ALA A 214 17.55 18.31 -10.10
N ALA A 215 17.13 17.52 -11.10
CA ALA A 215 15.77 17.00 -11.20
C ALA A 215 15.41 16.12 -9.99
N ARG A 216 16.30 15.22 -9.54
CA ARG A 216 16.11 14.43 -8.31
C ARG A 216 15.95 15.31 -7.07
N LYS A 217 16.78 16.36 -6.93
CA LYS A 217 16.67 17.32 -5.82
C LYS A 217 15.32 18.04 -5.86
N ARG A 218 14.87 18.45 -7.05
CA ARG A 218 13.59 19.14 -7.23
C ARG A 218 12.41 18.24 -6.84
N LEU A 219 12.42 16.97 -7.23
CA LEU A 219 11.39 15.97 -6.90
C LEU A 219 11.21 15.71 -5.40
N ARG A 220 12.17 16.10 -4.54
CA ARG A 220 12.01 16.05 -3.07
C ARG A 220 11.09 17.14 -2.52
N THR A 221 10.90 18.21 -3.29
CA THR A 221 10.18 19.43 -2.86
C THR A 221 8.98 19.76 -3.77
N SER A 222 8.75 18.97 -4.83
CA SER A 222 7.69 19.24 -5.81
C SER A 222 7.22 17.95 -6.46
N SER A 223 5.92 17.86 -6.73
CA SER A 223 5.33 16.74 -7.47
C SER A 223 5.58 16.89 -8.97
N LEU A 224 5.54 15.77 -9.71
CA LEU A 224 5.63 15.81 -11.18
C LEU A 224 4.55 16.69 -11.82
N ARG A 225 3.33 16.68 -11.27
CA ARG A 225 2.23 17.54 -11.74
C ARG A 225 2.58 19.03 -11.63
N ALA A 226 3.16 19.44 -10.51
CA ALA A 226 3.59 20.82 -10.31
C ALA A 226 4.76 21.22 -11.23
N LEU A 227 5.64 20.28 -11.59
CA LEU A 227 6.73 20.54 -12.53
C LEU A 227 6.21 20.67 -13.97
N ALA A 228 5.27 19.81 -14.39
CA ALA A 228 4.70 19.85 -15.73
C ALA A 228 3.95 21.16 -16.04
N GLN A 229 3.24 21.73 -15.06
CA GLN A 229 2.47 22.96 -15.24
C GLN A 229 3.34 24.22 -15.45
N LYS A 230 4.60 24.21 -15.02
CA LYS A 230 5.49 25.38 -15.18
C LYS A 230 6.06 25.54 -16.59
N ASN A 231 5.96 24.50 -17.42
CA ASN A 231 6.43 24.51 -18.82
C ASN A 231 5.27 24.67 -19.84
N GLY A 232 4.03 24.84 -19.38
CA GLY A 232 2.85 24.97 -20.24
C GLY A 232 2.31 26.40 -20.36
N GLY A 233 3.20 27.40 -20.28
CA GLY A 233 2.88 28.81 -20.51
C GLY A 233 3.40 29.28 -21.86
#